data_AF-A0A0B4B3U9-F1
#
_entry.id   AF-A0A0B4B3U9-F1
#
_cell.length_a   1.000
_cell.length_b   1.000
_cell.length_c   1.000
_cell.angle_alpha   90.00
_cell.angle_beta   90.00
_cell.angle_gamma   90.00
#
_symmetry.space_group_name_H-M   'P 1'
#
loop_
_entity.id
_entity.type
_entity.pdbx_description
1 polymer ?
#
loop_
_entity_poly.entity_id
_entity_poly.type
_entity_poly.pdbx_seq_one_letter_code
_entity_poly.pdbx_strand_id
1 'polypeptide(L)'
;PAGIDSRVAGSWNEAEGTADVTAKGMLRLEGVNPFITPNLLQGPANFDLALKGAPGLDALSGTISVPGASLAIPAAAQRVDDIRATVSIARSSAQLQVSARPRDGGAVRISGPVGLLPPFSGNLQIAIGDVVVTDHLSYETLLNGSLAMSGAMAGSNRITGRIDVGETNINLNTAGGSVSAAPIPPIRHVGAPGNVRQTLARAGLTGSSSGSGGSGKTELDILISAPSRIFARGRGLRSELGGEIRLRGTTARLSPSGQISLIRGTFDILGRRLELDEGRITLLGDLKPYLEFKSSAATDQGTATLEISGRVDAPEIKVTSDPPRPSEEALALLLFGDNIQDISPLALARLAGSALTLSGRGGGAQEKVRNATGAADVDIGADNLGAGQLGLGGYVADNVYTDFNVNTRGDSELSLNLDVTDSLTVQGTVDSEGETGFGLFFKRDY
;
A
#
# COMPACT_ATOMS: atom_id res chain seq x y z
N PRO A 1 32.88 2.38 -18.59
CA PRO A 1 31.44 2.55 -18.27
C PRO A 1 31.14 3.01 -16.81
N ALA A 2 32.04 2.76 -15.86
CA ALA A 2 31.88 3.16 -14.45
C ALA A 2 32.29 4.62 -14.13
N GLY A 3 32.59 5.45 -15.14
CA GLY A 3 32.87 6.89 -14.96
C GLY A 3 33.89 7.21 -13.87
N ILE A 4 34.95 6.40 -13.76
CA ILE A 4 36.01 6.63 -12.76
C ILE A 4 37.00 7.61 -13.36
N ASP A 5 37.19 8.75 -12.70
CA ASP A 5 38.27 9.69 -12.96
C ASP A 5 39.19 9.69 -11.75
N SER A 6 40.46 9.34 -11.94
CA SER A 6 41.40 9.16 -10.84
C SER A 6 42.82 9.59 -11.21
N ARG A 7 43.46 10.32 -10.31
CA ARG A 7 44.90 10.57 -10.33
C ARG A 7 45.58 9.61 -9.37
N VAL A 8 46.50 8.82 -9.90
CA VAL A 8 47.33 7.88 -9.13
C VAL A 8 48.77 8.39 -9.19
N ALA A 9 49.41 8.50 -8.03
CA ALA A 9 50.80 8.92 -7.91
C ALA A 9 51.49 8.09 -6.82
N GLY A 10 52.72 7.65 -7.06
CA GLY A 10 53.44 6.84 -6.09
C GLY A 10 54.73 6.21 -6.60
N SER A 11 55.33 5.40 -5.74
CA SER A 11 56.53 4.62 -6.01
C SER A 11 56.36 3.17 -5.59
N TRP A 12 57.05 2.27 -6.30
CA TRP A 12 57.13 0.85 -6.00
C TRP A 12 58.59 0.47 -5.75
N ASN A 13 58.87 -0.19 -4.63
CA ASN A 13 60.17 -0.76 -4.33
C ASN A 13 60.14 -2.26 -4.63
N GLU A 14 60.77 -2.66 -5.73
CA GLU A 14 60.84 -4.06 -6.18
C GLU A 14 61.65 -4.95 -5.23
N ALA A 15 62.66 -4.40 -4.55
CA ALA A 15 63.53 -5.17 -3.65
C ALA A 15 62.85 -5.50 -2.31
N GLU A 16 62.02 -4.59 -1.79
CA GLU A 16 61.31 -4.77 -0.50
C GLU A 16 59.87 -5.24 -0.68
N GLY A 17 59.34 -5.22 -1.91
CA GLY A 17 57.94 -5.54 -2.20
C GLY A 17 56.96 -4.54 -1.59
N THR A 18 57.39 -3.28 -1.40
CA THR A 18 56.61 -2.23 -0.76
C THR A 18 56.14 -1.18 -1.76
N ALA A 19 54.93 -0.66 -1.54
CA ALA A 19 54.34 0.40 -2.33
C ALA A 19 54.11 1.63 -1.46
N ASP A 20 54.30 2.82 -2.02
CA ASP A 20 53.77 4.09 -1.51
C ASP A 20 52.99 4.74 -2.63
N VAL A 21 51.70 4.41 -2.72
CA VAL A 21 50.82 4.83 -3.81
C VAL A 21 49.62 5.55 -3.24
N THR A 22 49.34 6.73 -3.78
CA THR A 22 48.15 7.54 -3.48
C THR A 22 47.23 7.58 -4.68
N ALA A 23 45.93 7.47 -4.44
CA ALA A 23 44.90 7.51 -5.46
C ALA A 23 43.78 8.45 -5.02
N LYS A 24 43.55 9.51 -5.80
CA LYS A 24 42.47 10.48 -5.56
C LYS A 24 41.59 10.55 -6.79
N GLY A 25 40.27 10.50 -6.59
CA GLY A 25 39.36 10.51 -7.72
C GLY A 25 37.90 10.55 -7.36
N MET A 26 37.09 10.49 -8.40
CA MET A 26 35.65 10.33 -8.32
C MET A 26 35.27 9.02 -9.01
N LEU A 27 34.33 8.29 -8.41
CA LEU A 27 33.70 7.11 -8.98
C LEU A 27 32.19 7.26 -8.94
N ARG A 28 31.53 6.49 -9.79
CA ARG A 28 30.07 6.45 -9.90
C ARG A 28 29.52 5.22 -9.19
N LEU A 29 28.62 5.43 -8.22
CA LEU A 29 28.04 4.34 -7.41
C LEU A 29 27.17 3.38 -8.23
N GLU A 30 26.78 3.77 -9.45
CA GLU A 30 26.06 2.93 -10.39
C GLU A 30 26.82 1.64 -10.74
N GLY A 31 28.14 1.60 -10.52
CA GLY A 31 28.96 0.39 -10.67
C GLY A 31 28.55 -0.75 -9.73
N VAL A 32 27.83 -0.47 -8.65
CA VAL A 32 27.37 -1.48 -7.68
C VAL A 32 26.06 -2.16 -8.11
N ASN A 33 25.28 -1.54 -9.03
CA ASN A 33 23.96 -2.03 -9.44
C ASN A 33 23.87 -3.51 -9.85
N PRO A 34 24.88 -4.11 -10.53
CA PRO A 34 24.87 -5.54 -10.82
C PRO A 34 24.82 -6.46 -9.59
N PHE A 35 25.28 -5.98 -8.43
CA PHE A 35 25.36 -6.75 -7.19
C PHE A 35 24.18 -6.51 -6.24
N ILE A 36 23.41 -5.45 -6.46
CA ILE A 36 22.28 -5.06 -5.60
C ILE A 36 20.93 -5.15 -6.33
N THR A 37 20.88 -5.74 -7.52
CA THR A 37 19.65 -5.94 -8.29
C THR A 37 18.59 -6.65 -7.43
N PRO A 38 17.33 -6.19 -7.39
CA PRO A 38 16.70 -5.17 -8.27
C PRO A 38 16.84 -3.72 -7.81
N ASN A 39 17.58 -3.44 -6.74
CA ASN A 39 17.77 -2.08 -6.24
C ASN A 39 18.70 -1.28 -7.16
N LEU A 40 18.51 0.04 -7.17
CA LEU A 40 19.28 0.95 -8.02
C LEU A 40 19.88 2.06 -7.16
N LEU A 41 21.21 2.14 -7.14
CA LEU A 41 21.99 3.18 -6.48
C LEU A 41 22.59 4.11 -7.54
N GLN A 42 22.45 5.42 -7.32
CA GLN A 42 22.96 6.46 -8.21
C GLN A 42 23.63 7.57 -7.40
N GLY A 43 24.74 8.12 -7.89
CA GLY A 43 25.41 9.24 -7.26
C GLY A 43 26.94 9.18 -7.37
N PRO A 44 27.63 10.33 -7.24
CA PRO A 44 29.08 10.38 -7.20
C PRO A 44 29.61 9.94 -5.83
N ALA A 45 30.78 9.33 -5.82
CA ALA A 45 31.58 9.08 -4.63
C ALA A 45 33.01 9.55 -4.88
N ASN A 46 33.54 10.34 -3.96
CA ASN A 46 34.94 10.77 -3.99
C ASN A 46 35.76 9.84 -3.11
N PHE A 47 36.98 9.53 -3.53
CA PHE A 47 37.90 8.73 -2.74
C PHE A 47 39.28 9.40 -2.69
N ASP A 48 39.92 9.27 -1.53
CA ASP A 48 41.30 9.64 -1.28
C ASP A 48 41.93 8.48 -0.50
N LEU A 49 42.67 7.64 -1.21
CA LEU A 49 43.24 6.40 -0.69
C LEU A 49 44.76 6.43 -0.80
N ALA A 50 45.44 5.85 0.17
CA ALA A 50 46.87 5.64 0.21
C ALA A 50 47.18 4.20 0.59
N LEU A 51 48.06 3.56 -0.17
CA LEU A 51 48.59 2.24 0.10
C LEU A 51 50.08 2.39 0.42
N LYS A 52 50.44 2.08 1.67
CA LYS A 52 51.80 2.24 2.20
C LYS A 52 52.30 0.95 2.84
N GLY A 53 53.30 0.33 2.23
CA GLY A 53 53.90 -0.93 2.69
C GLY A 53 53.61 -2.09 1.74
N ALA A 54 53.59 -3.32 2.26
CA ALA A 54 53.30 -4.51 1.47
C ALA A 54 51.87 -4.44 0.91
N PRO A 55 51.65 -4.69 -0.39
CA PRO A 55 50.32 -4.63 -0.99
C PRO A 55 49.33 -5.56 -0.30
N GLY A 56 48.35 -4.95 0.36
CA GLY A 56 47.31 -5.65 1.09
C GLY A 56 46.34 -4.65 1.71
N LEU A 57 45.20 -5.16 2.20
CA LEU A 57 44.17 -4.35 2.87
C LEU A 57 44.66 -3.75 4.19
N ASP A 58 45.71 -4.32 4.80
CA ASP A 58 46.35 -3.79 6.00
C ASP A 58 47.13 -2.51 5.74
N ALA A 59 47.75 -2.41 4.56
CA ALA A 59 48.51 -1.24 4.09
C ALA A 59 47.62 -0.15 3.48
N LEU A 60 46.33 -0.44 3.26
CA LEU A 60 45.37 0.49 2.70
C LEU A 60 44.79 1.41 3.78
N SER A 61 44.84 2.71 3.52
CA SER A 61 44.25 3.74 4.37
C SER A 61 43.61 4.83 3.53
N GLY A 62 42.63 5.54 4.08
CA GLY A 62 42.06 6.72 3.42
C GLY A 62 40.57 6.88 3.68
N THR A 63 39.93 7.71 2.87
CA THR A 63 38.52 8.08 3.04
C THR A 63 37.76 8.02 1.73
N ILE A 64 36.51 7.56 1.80
CA ILE A 64 35.54 7.62 0.71
C ILE A 64 34.37 8.45 1.19
N SER A 65 34.01 9.49 0.44
CA SER A 65 32.89 10.38 0.76
C SER A 65 31.86 10.37 -0.36
N VAL A 66 30.60 10.16 0.00
CA VAL A 66 29.43 10.29 -0.87
C VAL A 66 28.70 11.56 -0.46
N PRO A 67 28.75 12.65 -1.24
CA PRO A 67 28.12 13.92 -0.88
C PRO A 67 26.60 13.89 -1.03
N GLY A 68 26.08 13.03 -1.90
CA GLY A 68 24.66 12.82 -2.14
C GLY A 68 24.45 11.70 -3.15
N ALA A 69 23.69 10.69 -2.76
CA ALA A 69 23.27 9.58 -3.60
C ALA A 69 21.78 9.30 -3.40
N SER A 70 21.21 8.55 -4.34
CA SER A 70 19.82 8.11 -4.28
C SER A 70 19.75 6.60 -4.48
N LEU A 71 18.89 5.96 -3.68
CA LEU A 71 18.63 4.53 -3.72
C LEU A 71 17.14 4.29 -3.96
N ALA A 72 16.83 3.55 -5.03
CA ALA A 72 15.49 3.02 -5.25
C ALA A 72 15.42 1.56 -4.79
N ILE A 73 14.37 1.23 -4.03
CA ILE A 73 14.10 -0.11 -3.50
C ILE A 73 12.72 -0.55 -4.03
N PRO A 74 12.67 -1.15 -5.24
CA PRO A 74 11.39 -1.47 -5.90
C PRO A 74 10.51 -2.41 -5.08
N ALA A 75 11.11 -3.39 -4.39
CA ALA A 75 10.37 -4.36 -3.58
C ALA A 75 9.58 -3.73 -2.42
N ALA A 76 10.01 -2.55 -1.96
CA ALA A 76 9.34 -1.80 -0.90
C ALA A 76 8.51 -0.62 -1.46
N ALA A 77 8.53 -0.39 -2.78
CA ALA A 77 8.05 0.84 -3.40
C ALA A 77 8.64 2.12 -2.77
N GLN A 78 9.88 2.04 -2.25
CA GLN A 78 10.53 3.14 -1.53
C GLN A 78 11.67 3.75 -2.33
N ARG A 79 11.86 5.06 -2.13
CA ARG A 79 13.03 5.81 -2.62
C ARG A 79 13.65 6.60 -1.47
N VAL A 80 14.97 6.49 -1.37
CA VAL A 80 15.77 7.21 -0.39
C VAL A 80 16.68 8.18 -1.12
N ASP A 81 16.57 9.45 -0.81
CA ASP A 81 17.37 10.52 -1.39
C ASP A 81 18.36 11.07 -0.36
N ASP A 82 19.24 11.98 -0.79
CA ASP A 82 20.24 12.62 0.06
C ASP A 82 21.09 11.66 0.91
N ILE A 83 21.45 10.51 0.34
CA ILE A 83 22.34 9.55 1.00
C ILE A 83 23.73 10.18 1.03
N ARG A 84 24.16 10.56 2.23
CA ARG A 84 25.53 11.02 2.51
C ARG A 84 26.26 9.93 3.27
N ALA A 85 27.45 9.59 2.82
CA ALA A 85 28.26 8.57 3.48
C ALA A 85 29.71 9.03 3.61
N THR A 86 30.34 8.70 4.72
CA THR A 86 31.79 8.78 4.91
C THR A 86 32.26 7.42 5.36
N VAL A 87 33.23 6.87 4.64
CA VAL A 87 33.88 5.59 4.95
C VAL A 87 35.34 5.91 5.21
N SER A 88 35.84 5.60 6.40
CA SER A 88 37.27 5.71 6.70
C SER A 88 37.87 4.31 6.76
N ILE A 89 38.89 4.07 5.95
CA ILE A 89 39.56 2.77 5.84
C ILE A 89 40.90 2.87 6.55
N ALA A 90 41.19 1.93 7.43
CA ALA A 90 42.49 1.75 8.04
C ALA A 90 42.62 0.32 8.58
N ARG A 91 43.80 -0.29 8.44
CA ARG A 91 44.15 -1.58 9.08
C ARG A 91 43.11 -2.67 8.80
N SER A 92 42.78 -2.89 7.52
CA SER A 92 41.76 -3.88 7.09
C SER A 92 40.35 -3.68 7.68
N SER A 93 40.03 -2.50 8.20
CA SER A 93 38.69 -2.15 8.70
C SER A 93 38.20 -0.87 8.03
N ALA A 94 36.90 -0.82 7.76
CA ALA A 94 36.19 0.35 7.28
C ALA A 94 35.21 0.83 8.35
N GLN A 95 35.40 2.04 8.86
CA GLN A 95 34.45 2.70 9.73
C GLN A 95 33.46 3.50 8.87
N LEU A 96 32.18 3.11 8.97
CA LEU A 96 31.10 3.65 8.18
C LEU A 96 30.31 4.70 8.97
N GLN A 97 29.95 5.81 8.31
CA GLN A 97 28.97 6.78 8.76
C GLN A 97 28.08 7.16 7.59
N VAL A 98 26.79 6.82 7.65
CA VAL A 98 25.80 7.12 6.63
C VAL A 98 24.66 7.90 7.25
N SER A 99 24.20 8.92 6.55
CA SER A 99 22.94 9.60 6.83
C SER A 99 22.12 9.64 5.55
N ALA A 100 20.85 9.29 5.62
CA ALA A 100 19.96 9.27 4.47
C ALA A 100 18.61 9.89 4.84
N ARG A 101 17.93 10.48 3.85
CA ARG A 101 16.59 11.03 4.02
C ARG A 101 15.62 10.30 3.08
N PRO A 102 14.70 9.48 3.62
CA PRO A 102 13.61 8.93 2.83
C PRO A 102 12.79 10.05 2.19
N ARG A 103 12.26 9.81 1.00
CA ARG A 103 11.53 10.83 0.23
C ARG A 103 10.31 11.35 0.97
N ASP A 104 9.61 10.47 1.68
CA ASP A 104 8.35 10.78 2.35
C ASP A 104 8.55 11.41 3.74
N GLY A 105 9.78 11.39 4.27
CA GLY A 105 10.12 12.08 5.52
C GLY A 105 11.07 11.30 6.43
N GLY A 106 11.66 12.03 7.37
CA GLY A 106 12.53 11.48 8.41
C GLY A 106 14.01 11.38 8.05
N ALA A 107 14.75 10.65 8.89
CA ALA A 107 16.17 10.40 8.69
C ALA A 107 16.57 9.00 9.18
N VAL A 108 17.49 8.38 8.44
CA VAL A 108 18.15 7.15 8.84
C VAL A 108 19.63 7.42 8.99
N ARG A 109 20.22 7.01 10.11
CA ARG A 109 21.67 7.07 10.35
C ARG A 109 22.21 5.67 10.56
N ILE A 110 23.31 5.34 9.90
CA ILE A 110 24.00 4.06 10.05
C ILE A 110 25.44 4.35 10.41
N SER A 111 25.96 3.74 11.47
CA SER A 111 27.36 3.91 11.87
C SER A 111 27.95 2.63 12.38
N GLY A 112 29.25 2.43 12.16
CA GLY A 112 29.99 1.34 12.79
C GLY A 112 31.04 0.71 11.89
N PRO A 113 31.88 -0.17 12.46
CA PRO A 113 32.96 -0.80 11.74
C PRO A 113 32.50 -2.00 10.93
N VAL A 114 33.16 -2.22 9.79
CA VAL A 114 33.05 -3.41 8.95
C VAL A 114 34.46 -3.87 8.59
N GLY A 115 34.77 -5.14 8.82
CA GLY A 115 36.03 -5.75 8.39
C GLY A 115 36.07 -5.89 6.86
N LEU A 116 37.22 -5.61 6.27
CA LEU A 116 37.45 -5.75 4.82
C LEU A 116 37.96 -7.13 4.42
N LEU A 117 38.31 -7.97 5.39
CA LEU A 117 38.73 -9.35 5.19
C LEU A 117 37.55 -10.30 5.46
N PRO A 118 37.41 -11.42 4.71
CA PRO A 118 36.44 -12.46 5.01
C PRO A 118 36.55 -12.93 6.48
N PRO A 119 35.43 -13.06 7.21
CA PRO A 119 34.04 -13.10 6.74
C PRO A 119 33.33 -11.73 6.64
N PHE A 120 34.08 -10.62 6.59
CA PHE A 120 33.55 -9.24 6.59
C PHE A 120 32.71 -8.96 7.84
N SER A 121 33.25 -9.30 9.01
CA SER A 121 32.56 -9.10 10.29
C SER A 121 32.29 -7.61 10.52
N GLY A 122 31.06 -7.25 10.85
CA GLY A 122 30.72 -5.87 11.16
C GLY A 122 29.78 -5.74 12.36
N ASN A 123 29.69 -4.51 12.87
CA ASN A 123 28.77 -4.13 13.94
C ASN A 123 28.24 -2.73 13.63
N LEU A 124 27.11 -2.66 12.95
CA LEU A 124 26.48 -1.42 12.53
C LEU A 124 25.33 -1.08 13.47
N GLN A 125 25.31 0.15 13.98
CA GLN A 125 24.15 0.75 14.63
C GLN A 125 23.33 1.51 13.59
N ILE A 126 22.02 1.31 13.61
CA ILE A 126 21.06 1.93 12.70
C ILE A 126 20.06 2.70 13.56
N ALA A 127 20.02 4.01 13.43
CA ALA A 127 19.05 4.88 14.09
C ALA A 127 18.03 5.36 13.07
N ILE A 128 16.75 5.18 13.40
CA ILE A 128 15.60 5.56 12.59
C ILE A 128 14.89 6.68 13.36
N GLY A 129 14.78 7.86 12.74
CA GLY A 129 14.11 9.02 13.33
C GLY A 129 13.03 9.55 12.40
N ASP A 130 11.78 9.46 12.86
CA ASP A 130 10.57 9.98 12.21
C ASP A 130 10.46 9.60 10.72
N VAL A 131 10.81 8.36 10.38
CA VAL A 131 10.74 7.87 9.01
C VAL A 131 9.30 7.60 8.63
N VAL A 132 8.82 8.26 7.58
CA VAL A 132 7.49 8.02 7.03
C VAL A 132 7.58 6.88 6.01
N VAL A 133 6.75 5.86 6.20
CA VAL A 133 6.60 4.76 5.25
C VAL A 133 5.16 4.74 4.76
N THR A 134 5.00 4.89 3.45
CA THR A 134 3.69 4.95 2.81
C THR A 134 3.72 4.33 1.42
N ASP A 135 2.60 3.81 0.97
CA ASP A 135 2.33 3.45 -0.43
C ASP A 135 1.45 4.49 -1.14
N HIS A 136 1.16 5.61 -0.47
CA HIS A 136 0.26 6.70 -0.88
C HIS A 136 -1.18 6.27 -1.19
N LEU A 137 -1.60 5.07 -0.79
CA LEU A 137 -2.89 4.52 -1.15
C LEU A 137 -3.57 3.79 0.00
N SER A 138 -2.86 2.89 0.65
CA SER A 138 -3.39 1.92 1.61
C SER A 138 -2.90 2.19 3.02
N TYR A 139 -1.68 2.71 3.18
CA TYR A 139 -1.16 2.99 4.52
C TYR A 139 -0.15 4.13 4.54
N GLU A 140 -0.04 4.74 5.71
CA GLU A 140 1.00 5.69 6.09
C GLU A 140 1.36 5.41 7.55
N THR A 141 2.65 5.28 7.86
CA THR A 141 3.14 5.00 9.21
C THR A 141 4.39 5.79 9.52
N LEU A 142 4.50 6.27 10.76
CA LEU A 142 5.69 6.91 11.29
C LEU A 142 6.52 5.90 12.08
N LEU A 143 7.80 5.74 11.72
CA LEU A 143 8.72 4.80 12.35
C LEU A 143 9.85 5.52 13.09
N ASN A 144 10.08 5.10 14.31
CA ASN A 144 11.23 5.46 15.13
C ASN A 144 11.92 4.19 15.62
N GLY A 145 13.22 4.25 15.93
CA GLY A 145 13.85 3.11 16.58
C GLY A 145 15.36 3.03 16.44
N SER A 146 15.88 1.96 17.02
CA SER A 146 17.30 1.63 16.98
C SER A 146 17.47 0.15 16.69
N LEU A 147 18.21 -0.15 15.63
CA LEU A 147 18.59 -1.50 15.24
C LEU A 147 20.12 -1.65 15.29
N ALA A 148 20.58 -2.87 15.51
CA ALA A 148 21.97 -3.25 15.42
C ALA A 148 22.10 -4.41 14.44
N MET A 149 23.04 -4.31 13.50
CA MET A 149 23.38 -5.37 12.56
C MET A 149 24.77 -5.88 12.88
N SER A 150 24.88 -7.18 13.16
CA SER A 150 26.14 -7.81 13.59
C SER A 150 26.40 -9.10 12.82
N GLY A 151 27.68 -9.51 12.76
CA GLY A 151 28.10 -10.78 12.14
C GLY A 151 28.72 -10.59 10.75
N ALA A 152 28.69 -11.65 9.94
CA ALA A 152 29.33 -11.68 8.62
C ALA A 152 28.48 -10.94 7.58
N MET A 153 28.93 -9.78 7.11
CA MET A 153 28.13 -8.92 6.22
C MET A 153 27.83 -9.57 4.87
N ALA A 154 28.70 -10.46 4.39
CA ALA A 154 28.51 -11.22 3.15
C ALA A 154 27.75 -12.56 3.34
N GLY A 155 27.25 -12.85 4.55
CA GLY A 155 26.67 -14.15 4.88
C GLY A 155 25.68 -14.07 6.06
N SER A 156 25.90 -14.89 7.09
CA SER A 156 25.05 -14.93 8.28
C SER A 156 25.28 -13.70 9.17
N ASN A 157 24.50 -12.67 8.93
CA ASN A 157 24.38 -11.51 9.81
C ASN A 157 23.05 -11.57 10.58
N ARG A 158 22.96 -10.80 11.65
CA ARG A 158 21.78 -10.70 12.51
C ARG A 158 21.42 -9.25 12.73
N ILE A 159 20.16 -8.92 12.53
CA ILE A 159 19.56 -7.61 12.86
C ILE A 159 18.73 -7.76 14.12
N THR A 160 19.07 -6.98 15.13
CA THR A 160 18.35 -6.93 16.41
C THR A 160 17.92 -5.51 16.73
N GLY A 161 16.90 -5.35 17.56
CA GLY A 161 16.56 -4.04 18.11
C GLY A 161 15.06 -3.82 18.27
N ARG A 162 14.68 -2.55 18.32
CA ARG A 162 13.30 -2.12 18.52
C ARG A 162 12.92 -1.04 17.51
N ILE A 163 11.72 -1.19 16.96
CA ILE A 163 11.05 -0.20 16.12
C ILE A 163 9.78 0.21 16.85
N ASP A 164 9.68 1.48 17.19
CA ASP A 164 8.49 2.12 17.72
C ASP A 164 7.68 2.68 16.55
N VAL A 165 6.46 2.19 16.43
CA VAL A 165 5.49 2.62 15.43
C VAL A 165 4.65 3.72 16.06
N GLY A 166 4.73 4.90 15.47
CA GLY A 166 3.93 6.05 15.83
C GLY A 166 2.54 6.00 15.22
N GLU A 167 2.01 7.18 14.86
CA GLU A 167 0.73 7.26 14.17
C GLU A 167 0.77 6.45 12.88
N THR A 168 -0.22 5.58 12.73
CA THR A 168 -0.38 4.73 11.55
C THR A 168 -1.81 4.85 11.05
N ASN A 169 -1.96 5.21 9.79
CA ASN A 169 -3.25 5.36 9.12
C ASN A 169 -3.38 4.28 8.05
N ILE A 170 -4.34 3.37 8.21
CA ILE A 170 -4.61 2.26 7.29
C ILE A 170 -5.97 2.48 6.63
N ASN A 171 -5.99 2.47 5.31
CA ASN A 171 -7.19 2.53 4.49
C ASN A 171 -7.56 1.13 3.97
N LEU A 172 -8.59 0.53 4.56
CA LEU A 172 -9.06 -0.81 4.23
C LEU A 172 -9.78 -0.89 2.87
N ASN A 173 -10.21 0.25 2.32
CA ASN A 173 -10.82 0.26 0.99
C ASN A 173 -9.80 -0.13 -0.09
N THR A 174 -8.52 0.17 0.14
CA THR A 174 -7.42 -0.05 -0.79
C THR A 174 -6.48 -1.19 -0.35
N ALA A 175 -6.30 -1.39 0.97
CA ALA A 175 -5.38 -2.39 1.52
C ALA A 175 -5.76 -3.86 1.19
N GLY A 176 -7.03 -4.15 0.92
CA GLY A 176 -7.49 -5.51 0.60
C GLY A 176 -7.40 -5.89 -0.88
N GLY A 177 -6.76 -5.06 -1.71
CA GLY A 177 -6.88 -5.15 -3.16
C GLY A 177 -8.29 -4.76 -3.64
N SER A 178 -8.36 -4.33 -4.90
CA SER A 178 -9.66 -4.13 -5.56
C SER A 178 -10.37 -5.48 -5.63
N VAL A 179 -11.48 -5.65 -4.92
CA VAL A 179 -12.35 -6.84 -5.05
C VAL A 179 -12.89 -6.96 -6.49
N SER A 180 -12.81 -5.89 -7.29
CA SER A 180 -13.18 -5.85 -8.71
C SER A 180 -12.03 -6.08 -9.69
N ALA A 181 -10.78 -6.21 -9.24
CA ALA A 181 -9.70 -6.69 -10.10
C ALA A 181 -9.65 -8.22 -10.00
N ALA A 182 -10.31 -8.90 -10.95
CA ALA A 182 -10.03 -10.32 -11.17
C ALA A 182 -8.50 -10.50 -11.22
N PRO A 183 -7.91 -11.48 -10.50
CA PRO A 183 -6.49 -11.75 -10.56
C PRO A 183 -6.09 -11.83 -12.02
N ILE A 184 -5.15 -10.98 -12.46
CA ILE A 184 -4.65 -11.04 -13.83
C ILE A 184 -4.19 -12.48 -14.02
N PRO A 185 -4.81 -13.26 -14.93
CA PRO A 185 -4.45 -14.65 -15.10
C PRO A 185 -2.98 -14.70 -15.49
N PRO A 186 -2.24 -15.75 -15.07
CA PRO A 186 -0.81 -15.84 -15.35
C PRO A 186 -0.57 -15.70 -16.85
N ILE A 187 0.08 -14.60 -17.23
CA ILE A 187 0.33 -14.27 -18.64
C ILE A 187 1.49 -15.12 -19.12
N ARG A 188 1.22 -16.09 -19.99
CA ARG A 188 2.28 -16.88 -20.65
C ARG A 188 2.79 -16.15 -21.87
N HIS A 189 3.99 -15.59 -21.77
CA HIS A 189 4.67 -14.98 -22.91
C HIS A 189 5.23 -16.07 -23.85
N VAL A 190 4.62 -16.25 -25.03
CA VAL A 190 5.10 -17.17 -26.07
C VAL A 190 5.94 -16.38 -27.09
N GLY A 191 7.16 -16.85 -27.41
CA GLY A 191 8.00 -16.23 -28.45
C GLY A 191 8.56 -14.85 -28.11
N ALA A 192 8.65 -14.49 -26.83
CA ALA A 192 9.11 -13.15 -26.43
C ALA A 192 10.54 -12.86 -26.95
N PRO A 193 10.77 -11.70 -27.61
CA PRO A 193 12.09 -11.29 -28.06
C PRO A 193 13.06 -11.17 -26.87
N GLY A 194 14.36 -11.25 -27.14
CA GLY A 194 15.39 -11.38 -26.09
C GLY A 194 15.35 -10.27 -25.04
N ASN A 195 15.06 -9.04 -25.46
CA ASN A 195 14.86 -7.89 -24.58
C ASN A 195 13.66 -8.07 -23.63
N VAL A 196 12.53 -8.56 -24.12
CA VAL A 196 11.33 -8.81 -23.30
C VAL A 196 11.58 -9.93 -22.30
N ARG A 197 12.24 -11.03 -22.70
CA ARG A 197 12.64 -12.10 -21.77
C ARG A 197 13.57 -11.59 -20.67
N GLN A 198 14.50 -10.71 -21.02
CA GLN A 198 15.41 -10.10 -20.04
C GLN A 198 14.68 -9.18 -19.08
N THR A 199 13.71 -8.38 -19.55
CA THR A 199 12.85 -7.57 -18.69
C THR A 199 11.99 -8.43 -17.77
N LEU A 200 11.37 -9.49 -18.28
CA LEU A 200 10.59 -10.44 -17.47
C LEU A 200 11.45 -11.11 -16.40
N ALA A 201 12.69 -11.50 -16.73
CA ALA A 201 13.62 -12.08 -15.78
C ALA A 201 14.02 -11.08 -14.68
N ARG A 202 14.29 -9.82 -15.05
CA ARG A 202 14.59 -8.74 -14.07
C ARG A 202 13.38 -8.40 -13.19
N ALA A 203 12.18 -8.54 -13.73
CA ALA A 203 10.92 -8.36 -13.00
C ALA A 203 10.50 -9.60 -12.18
N GLY A 204 11.26 -10.71 -12.26
CA GLY A 204 10.92 -11.96 -11.57
C GLY A 204 9.70 -12.69 -12.12
N LEU A 205 9.25 -12.36 -13.33
CA LEU A 205 8.02 -12.87 -13.96
C LEU A 205 8.22 -14.11 -14.84
N THR A 206 9.42 -14.69 -14.86
CA THR A 206 9.74 -15.87 -15.70
C THR A 206 9.40 -17.21 -15.06
N GLY A 207 8.73 -17.25 -13.90
CA GLY A 207 8.37 -18.49 -13.18
C GLY A 207 9.57 -19.27 -12.61
N SER A 208 10.78 -18.97 -13.07
CA SER A 208 12.03 -19.32 -12.42
C SER A 208 12.25 -18.34 -11.28
N SER A 209 11.75 -18.66 -10.10
CA SER A 209 12.22 -18.06 -8.85
C SER A 209 13.67 -18.48 -8.55
N SER A 210 14.58 -18.31 -9.50
CA SER A 210 15.99 -18.08 -9.21
C SER A 210 16.11 -16.61 -8.83
N GLY A 211 15.48 -16.25 -7.69
CA GLY A 211 16.00 -15.15 -6.92
C GLY A 211 17.48 -15.43 -6.78
N SER A 212 18.31 -14.51 -7.26
CA SER A 212 19.71 -14.48 -6.88
C SER A 212 19.72 -14.23 -5.38
N GLY A 213 19.52 -15.32 -4.63
CA GLY A 213 19.49 -15.34 -3.20
C GLY A 213 20.92 -15.09 -2.80
N GLY A 214 21.20 -13.86 -2.39
CA GLY A 214 22.29 -13.61 -1.49
C GLY A 214 22.23 -14.69 -0.41
N SER A 215 23.30 -15.47 -0.31
CA SER A 215 23.45 -16.59 0.61
C SER A 215 23.46 -16.17 2.08
N GLY A 216 23.30 -14.88 2.37
CA GLY A 216 23.06 -14.35 3.70
C GLY A 216 21.59 -14.45 4.08
N LYS A 217 21.22 -15.52 4.79
CA LYS A 217 20.00 -15.51 5.60
C LYS A 217 20.24 -14.56 6.77
N THR A 218 19.86 -13.30 6.61
CA THR A 218 19.90 -12.34 7.72
C THR A 218 18.92 -12.79 8.78
N GLU A 219 19.43 -13.13 9.96
CA GLU A 219 18.60 -13.43 11.13
C GLU A 219 17.96 -12.15 11.65
N LEU A 220 16.71 -12.25 12.07
CA LEU A 220 15.94 -11.13 12.60
C LEU A 220 15.59 -11.42 14.07
N ASP A 221 15.70 -10.40 14.91
CA ASP A 221 15.11 -10.38 16.24
C ASP A 221 14.73 -8.94 16.59
N ILE A 222 13.62 -8.49 16.00
CA ILE A 222 13.16 -7.10 16.06
C ILE A 222 11.86 -7.06 16.85
N LEU A 223 11.78 -6.19 17.85
CA LEU A 223 10.53 -5.86 18.52
C LEU A 223 9.89 -4.66 17.82
N ILE A 224 8.70 -4.85 17.27
CA ILE A 224 7.87 -3.79 16.69
C ILE A 224 6.81 -3.46 17.75
N SER A 225 6.85 -2.25 18.29
CA SER A 225 5.95 -1.81 19.35
C SER A 225 5.10 -0.65 18.86
N ALA A 226 3.79 -0.79 19.00
CA ALA A 226 2.80 0.18 18.56
C ALA A 226 1.73 0.29 19.66
N PRO A 227 2.02 0.90 20.81
CA PRO A 227 1.14 0.82 21.98
C PRO A 227 -0.26 1.41 21.74
N SER A 228 -0.40 2.34 20.79
CA SER A 228 -1.67 2.96 20.40
C SER A 228 -1.54 3.63 19.03
N ARG A 229 -2.57 4.37 18.59
CA ARG A 229 -2.56 5.20 17.37
C ARG A 229 -2.34 4.44 16.06
N ILE A 230 -2.69 3.16 16.02
CA ILE A 230 -2.92 2.46 14.75
C ILE A 230 -4.39 2.63 14.37
N PHE A 231 -4.67 3.49 13.41
CA PHE A 231 -6.01 3.75 12.93
C PHE A 231 -6.33 2.95 11.67
N ALA A 232 -7.31 2.05 11.74
CA ALA A 232 -7.83 1.35 10.57
C ALA A 232 -9.21 1.90 10.19
N ARG A 233 -9.35 2.35 8.93
CA ARG A 233 -10.55 3.00 8.41
C ARG A 233 -10.94 2.43 7.05
N GLY A 234 -12.22 2.24 6.81
CA GLY A 234 -12.75 1.78 5.52
C GLY A 234 -13.64 0.56 5.67
N ARG A 235 -14.46 0.27 4.64
CA ARG A 235 -15.43 -0.83 4.64
C ARG A 235 -16.35 -0.83 5.87
N GLY A 236 -16.78 0.36 6.31
CA GLY A 236 -17.58 0.53 7.53
C GLY A 236 -16.79 0.52 8.84
N LEU A 237 -15.55 0.04 8.85
CA LEU A 237 -14.70 0.04 10.05
C LEU A 237 -14.10 1.42 10.31
N ARG A 238 -14.11 1.83 11.57
CA ARG A 238 -13.25 2.88 12.13
C ARG A 238 -12.75 2.40 13.49
N SER A 239 -11.47 2.10 13.60
CA SER A 239 -10.89 1.59 14.84
C SER A 239 -9.54 2.22 15.17
N GLU A 240 -9.23 2.22 16.46
CA GLU A 240 -7.89 2.44 17.00
C GLU A 240 -7.42 1.14 17.63
N LEU A 241 -6.22 0.72 17.22
CA LEU A 241 -5.58 -0.51 17.63
C LEU A 241 -4.23 -0.20 18.30
N GLY A 242 -3.73 -1.16 19.07
CA GLY A 242 -2.40 -1.11 19.67
C GLY A 242 -1.88 -2.50 20.06
N GLY A 243 -0.57 -2.67 20.11
CA GLY A 243 0.05 -3.92 20.52
C GLY A 243 1.53 -4.02 20.15
N GLU A 244 2.04 -5.25 20.20
CA GLU A 244 3.44 -5.55 19.93
C GLU A 244 3.59 -6.81 19.08
N ILE A 245 4.53 -6.77 18.14
CA ILE A 245 4.90 -7.88 17.28
C ILE A 245 6.41 -8.08 17.39
N ARG A 246 6.83 -9.30 17.71
CA ARG A 246 8.23 -9.70 17.60
C ARG A 246 8.47 -10.42 16.28
N LEU A 247 9.35 -9.85 15.47
CA LEU A 247 9.76 -10.42 14.19
C LEU A 247 11.06 -11.22 14.35
N ARG A 248 10.95 -12.54 14.21
CA ARG A 248 12.07 -13.49 14.25
C ARG A 248 12.25 -14.24 12.94
N GLY A 249 13.21 -15.15 12.92
CA GLY A 249 13.52 -15.99 11.76
C GLY A 249 14.57 -15.35 10.88
N THR A 250 14.43 -15.50 9.56
CA THR A 250 15.36 -14.95 8.59
C THR A 250 14.62 -14.10 7.55
N THR A 251 15.31 -13.21 6.84
CA THR A 251 14.72 -12.45 5.73
C THR A 251 14.08 -13.33 4.64
N ALA A 252 14.48 -14.59 4.51
CA ALA A 252 13.88 -15.57 3.61
C ALA A 252 12.73 -16.40 4.23
N ARG A 253 12.66 -16.48 5.56
CA ARG A 253 11.64 -17.22 6.32
C ARG A 253 11.35 -16.47 7.62
N LEU A 254 10.42 -15.53 7.54
CA LEU A 254 9.98 -14.73 8.67
C LEU A 254 9.14 -15.58 9.61
N SER A 255 9.27 -15.33 10.90
CA SER A 255 8.49 -15.95 11.97
C SER A 255 8.03 -14.86 12.94
N PRO A 256 7.00 -14.07 12.56
CA PRO A 256 6.41 -13.08 13.44
C PRO A 256 5.61 -13.75 14.57
N SER A 257 5.57 -13.13 15.73
CA SER A 257 4.78 -13.55 16.88
C SER A 257 4.31 -12.34 17.66
N GLY A 258 3.06 -12.30 18.07
CA GLY A 258 2.53 -11.18 18.84
C GLY A 258 1.07 -10.90 18.53
N GLN A 259 0.58 -9.81 19.10
CA GLN A 259 -0.83 -9.47 19.08
C GLN A 259 -1.01 -7.96 18.97
N ILE A 260 -1.94 -7.55 18.11
CA ILE A 260 -2.52 -6.21 18.09
C ILE A 260 -3.96 -6.33 18.58
N SER A 261 -4.33 -5.49 19.53
CA SER A 261 -5.66 -5.47 20.15
C SER A 261 -6.39 -4.19 19.81
N LEU A 262 -7.72 -4.29 19.76
CA LEU A 262 -8.62 -3.16 19.69
C LEU A 262 -8.54 -2.36 20.99
N ILE A 263 -8.32 -1.05 20.86
CA ILE A 263 -8.45 -0.10 21.96
C ILE A 263 -9.89 0.43 21.99
N ARG A 264 -10.39 0.81 20.81
CA ARG A 264 -11.76 1.26 20.58
C ARG A 264 -12.08 1.21 19.10
N GLY A 265 -13.35 1.08 18.76
CA GLY A 265 -13.75 1.19 17.36
C GLY A 265 -15.24 1.01 17.16
N THR A 266 -15.66 1.33 15.95
CA THR A 266 -17.02 1.19 15.48
C THR A 266 -17.02 0.52 14.12
N PHE A 267 -18.07 -0.25 13.85
CA PHE A 267 -18.32 -0.86 12.56
C PHE A 267 -19.70 -0.44 12.05
N ASP A 268 -19.75 0.16 10.87
CA ASP A 268 -20.98 0.56 10.20
C ASP A 268 -21.39 -0.52 9.21
N ILE A 269 -22.57 -1.09 9.43
CA ILE A 269 -23.16 -2.09 8.56
C ILE A 269 -24.60 -1.68 8.26
N LEU A 270 -24.89 -1.50 6.97
CA LEU A 270 -26.23 -1.14 6.47
C LEU A 270 -26.82 0.11 7.14
N GLY A 271 -25.97 1.10 7.48
CA GLY A 271 -26.37 2.36 8.09
C GLY A 271 -26.54 2.31 9.61
N ARG A 272 -26.34 1.14 10.24
CA ARG A 272 -26.26 1.03 11.69
C ARG A 272 -24.80 1.03 12.13
N ARG A 273 -24.47 1.98 12.99
CA ARG A 273 -23.19 2.00 13.70
C ARG A 273 -23.25 1.06 14.90
N LEU A 274 -22.33 0.11 14.94
CA LEU A 274 -22.11 -0.81 16.04
C LEU A 274 -20.80 -0.47 16.74
N GLU A 275 -20.75 -0.60 18.05
CA GLU A 275 -19.50 -0.53 18.80
C GLU A 275 -18.80 -1.89 18.76
N LEU A 276 -17.48 -1.87 18.64
CA LEU A 276 -16.67 -3.07 18.72
C LEU A 276 -16.30 -3.33 20.18
N ASP A 277 -16.70 -4.49 20.70
CA ASP A 277 -16.47 -4.88 22.09
C ASP A 277 -15.07 -5.47 22.26
N GLU A 278 -14.68 -6.33 21.32
CA GLU A 278 -13.40 -7.02 21.32
C GLU A 278 -12.78 -7.00 19.92
N GLY A 279 -11.46 -6.94 19.85
CA GLY A 279 -10.73 -7.08 18.59
C GLY A 279 -9.30 -7.52 18.83
N ARG A 280 -8.86 -8.49 18.05
CA ARG A 280 -7.54 -9.11 18.15
C ARG A 280 -7.04 -9.53 16.78
N ILE A 281 -5.78 -9.22 16.54
CA ILE A 281 -5.02 -9.61 15.35
C ILE A 281 -3.78 -10.33 15.87
N THR A 282 -3.71 -11.64 15.64
CA THR A 282 -2.65 -12.49 16.17
C THR A 282 -1.75 -12.96 15.03
N LEU A 283 -0.44 -12.77 15.15
CA LEU A 283 0.53 -13.38 14.25
C LEU A 283 1.15 -14.61 14.90
N LEU A 284 1.17 -15.72 14.15
CA LEU A 284 1.70 -16.99 14.64
C LEU A 284 2.58 -17.66 13.55
N GLY A 285 3.81 -17.18 13.41
CA GLY A 285 4.82 -17.79 12.55
C GLY A 285 4.73 -17.41 11.07
N ASP A 286 3.65 -16.78 10.60
CA ASP A 286 3.52 -16.23 9.25
C ASP A 286 2.96 -14.79 9.25
N LEU A 287 3.08 -14.09 8.11
CA LEU A 287 2.59 -12.72 7.94
C LEU A 287 1.07 -12.62 7.67
N LYS A 288 0.33 -13.74 7.73
CA LYS A 288 -1.11 -13.81 7.51
C LYS A 288 -1.82 -13.99 8.86
N PRO A 289 -2.13 -12.89 9.57
CA PRO A 289 -2.67 -12.97 10.91
C PRO A 289 -4.01 -13.69 10.97
N TYR A 290 -4.30 -14.22 12.16
CA TYR A 290 -5.63 -14.61 12.59
C TYR A 290 -6.33 -13.41 13.22
N LEU A 291 -7.54 -13.13 12.77
CA LEU A 291 -8.40 -12.04 13.22
C LEU A 291 -9.50 -12.60 14.11
N GLU A 292 -9.88 -11.87 15.14
CA GLU A 292 -11.06 -12.12 15.97
C GLU A 292 -11.62 -10.75 16.40
N PHE A 293 -12.83 -10.42 15.96
CA PHE A 293 -13.52 -9.18 16.32
C PHE A 293 -14.95 -9.52 16.74
N LYS A 294 -15.43 -8.85 17.79
CA LYS A 294 -16.79 -9.01 18.29
C LYS A 294 -17.48 -7.66 18.44
N SER A 295 -18.77 -7.67 18.14
CA SER A 295 -19.66 -6.53 18.30
C SER A 295 -21.02 -7.04 18.71
N SER A 296 -21.56 -6.50 19.79
CA SER A 296 -22.85 -6.88 20.34
C SER A 296 -23.82 -5.70 20.36
N ALA A 297 -25.10 -6.03 20.24
CA ALA A 297 -26.20 -5.10 20.34
C ALA A 297 -27.27 -5.69 21.25
N ALA A 298 -27.53 -5.01 22.38
CA ALA A 298 -28.61 -5.35 23.29
C ALA A 298 -29.90 -4.63 22.91
N THR A 299 -31.03 -5.32 23.02
CA THR A 299 -32.37 -4.80 22.81
C THR A 299 -33.33 -5.40 23.84
N ASP A 300 -34.58 -4.93 23.89
CA ASP A 300 -35.62 -5.50 24.77
C ASP A 300 -35.91 -6.99 24.50
N GLN A 301 -35.54 -7.47 23.31
CA GLN A 301 -35.80 -8.82 22.82
C GLN A 301 -34.62 -9.79 23.03
N GLY A 302 -33.48 -9.30 23.52
CA GLY A 302 -32.26 -10.08 23.74
C GLY A 302 -30.99 -9.36 23.27
N THR A 303 -29.85 -10.04 23.34
CA THR A 303 -28.57 -9.55 22.83
C THR A 303 -28.17 -10.32 21.58
N ALA A 304 -27.79 -9.63 20.50
CA ALA A 304 -27.18 -10.25 19.33
C ALA A 304 -25.70 -9.90 19.26
N THR A 305 -24.85 -10.87 18.91
CA THR A 305 -23.40 -10.71 18.77
C THR A 305 -22.94 -11.14 17.38
N LEU A 306 -22.25 -10.22 16.70
CA LEU A 306 -21.51 -10.43 15.47
C LEU A 306 -20.06 -10.76 15.82
N GLU A 307 -19.58 -11.89 15.32
CA GLU A 307 -18.19 -12.34 15.45
C GLU A 307 -17.58 -12.47 14.06
N ILE A 308 -16.42 -11.84 13.85
CA ILE A 308 -15.61 -11.97 12.65
C ILE A 308 -14.31 -12.66 13.07
N SER A 309 -14.11 -13.90 12.65
CA SER A 309 -12.95 -14.70 13.05
C SER A 309 -12.34 -15.45 11.89
N GLY A 310 -11.03 -15.69 11.88
CA GLY A 310 -10.37 -16.47 10.82
C GLY A 310 -9.09 -15.83 10.33
N ARG A 311 -8.46 -16.41 9.30
CA ARG A 311 -7.27 -15.81 8.69
C ARG A 311 -7.67 -14.57 7.89
N VAL A 312 -6.78 -13.58 7.80
CA VAL A 312 -7.05 -12.33 7.07
C VAL A 312 -7.46 -12.53 5.60
N ASP A 313 -7.05 -13.63 4.96
CA ASP A 313 -7.40 -13.97 3.58
C ASP A 313 -8.72 -14.75 3.43
N ALA A 314 -9.27 -15.27 4.53
CA ALA A 314 -10.53 -15.99 4.58
C ALA A 314 -11.20 -15.85 5.96
N PRO A 315 -11.69 -14.64 6.32
CA PRO A 315 -12.44 -14.45 7.56
C PRO A 315 -13.84 -15.06 7.44
N GLU A 316 -14.32 -15.65 8.53
CA GLU A 316 -15.68 -16.13 8.70
C GLU A 316 -16.48 -15.14 9.54
N ILE A 317 -17.76 -14.97 9.19
CA ILE A 317 -18.69 -14.11 9.91
C ILE A 317 -19.75 -15.01 10.53
N LYS A 318 -19.92 -14.88 11.85
CA LYS A 318 -20.92 -15.61 12.62
C LYS A 318 -21.77 -14.62 13.40
N VAL A 319 -23.08 -14.86 13.41
CA VAL A 319 -24.02 -14.07 14.22
C VAL A 319 -24.72 -15.01 15.18
N THR A 320 -24.76 -14.62 16.45
CA THR A 320 -25.40 -15.38 17.53
C THR A 320 -26.31 -14.46 18.33
N SER A 321 -27.25 -15.02 19.08
CA SER A 321 -28.09 -14.26 19.99
C SER A 321 -28.34 -14.99 21.30
N ASP A 322 -28.67 -14.22 22.32
CA ASP A 322 -29.19 -14.69 23.61
C ASP A 322 -30.51 -13.95 23.93
N PRO A 323 -31.68 -14.63 23.96
CA PRO A 323 -31.86 -16.08 23.77
C PRO A 323 -31.47 -16.61 22.38
N PRO A 324 -31.17 -17.92 22.22
CA PRO A 324 -30.77 -18.51 20.93
C PRO A 324 -31.86 -18.35 19.87
N ARG A 325 -31.49 -17.76 18.73
CA ARG A 325 -32.33 -17.59 17.54
C ARG A 325 -31.59 -18.07 16.28
N PRO A 326 -32.31 -18.29 15.16
CA PRO A 326 -31.67 -18.43 13.85
C PRO A 326 -30.75 -17.24 13.54
N SER A 327 -29.65 -17.50 12.82
CA SER A 327 -28.62 -16.50 12.51
C SER A 327 -29.19 -15.27 11.79
N GLU A 328 -30.20 -15.47 10.94
CA GLU A 328 -30.87 -14.42 10.19
C GLU A 328 -31.67 -13.49 11.10
N GLU A 329 -32.36 -14.05 12.10
CA GLU A 329 -33.09 -13.27 13.10
C GLU A 329 -32.15 -12.55 14.06
N ALA A 330 -31.05 -13.20 14.47
CA ALA A 330 -30.01 -12.57 15.26
C ALA A 330 -29.35 -11.40 14.52
N LEU A 331 -29.09 -11.57 13.22
CA LEU A 331 -28.59 -10.49 12.37
C LEU A 331 -29.61 -9.37 12.21
N ALA A 332 -30.90 -9.69 12.03
CA ALA A 332 -31.95 -8.69 11.97
C ALA A 332 -32.03 -7.88 13.28
N LEU A 333 -31.93 -8.54 14.45
CA LEU A 333 -31.86 -7.87 15.75
C LEU A 333 -30.64 -6.94 15.85
N LEU A 334 -29.49 -7.41 15.35
CA LEU A 334 -28.24 -6.67 15.33
C LEU A 334 -28.25 -5.50 14.33
N LEU A 335 -29.04 -5.55 13.26
CA LEU A 335 -29.13 -4.48 12.26
C LEU A 335 -30.26 -3.48 12.54
N PHE A 336 -31.39 -3.94 13.03
CA PHE A 336 -32.61 -3.14 13.17
C PHE A 336 -32.98 -2.84 14.62
N GLY A 337 -32.46 -3.61 15.58
CA GLY A 337 -32.79 -3.45 16.99
C GLY A 337 -34.28 -3.67 17.25
N ASP A 338 -34.87 -2.82 18.09
CA ASP A 338 -36.30 -2.84 18.40
C ASP A 338 -37.17 -2.16 17.31
N ASN A 339 -36.57 -1.55 16.29
CA ASN A 339 -37.28 -0.79 15.25
C ASN A 339 -37.92 -1.66 14.15
N ILE A 340 -38.08 -2.98 14.37
CA ILE A 340 -38.81 -3.86 13.43
C ILE A 340 -40.27 -3.40 13.24
N GLN A 341 -40.85 -2.72 14.24
CA GLN A 341 -42.23 -2.20 14.15
C GLN A 341 -42.36 -0.89 13.36
N ASP A 342 -41.25 -0.23 13.01
CA ASP A 342 -41.22 1.02 12.24
C ASP A 342 -40.66 0.82 10.82
N ILE A 343 -40.67 -0.42 10.30
CA ILE A 343 -40.34 -0.68 8.91
C ILE A 343 -41.44 -0.10 8.03
N SER A 344 -41.29 1.18 7.69
CA SER A 344 -41.99 1.78 6.57
C SER A 344 -41.67 0.96 5.32
N PRO A 345 -42.67 0.65 4.47
CA PRO A 345 -42.47 0.05 3.16
C PRO A 345 -41.36 0.70 2.32
N LEU A 346 -41.07 1.98 2.61
CA LEU A 346 -40.00 2.76 2.01
C LEU A 346 -38.57 2.31 2.40
N ALA A 347 -38.37 1.80 3.62
CA ALA A 347 -37.07 1.29 4.07
C ALA A 347 -36.73 -0.08 3.45
N LEU A 348 -37.74 -0.93 3.25
CA LEU A 348 -37.61 -2.20 2.51
C LEU A 348 -37.22 -1.98 1.05
N ALA A 349 -37.79 -0.96 0.40
CA ALA A 349 -37.41 -0.58 -0.96
C ALA A 349 -35.95 -0.09 -1.06
N ARG A 350 -35.48 0.68 -0.07
CA ARG A 350 -34.07 1.12 0.02
C ARG A 350 -33.12 -0.06 0.25
N LEU A 351 -33.50 -1.02 1.09
CA LEU A 351 -32.75 -2.26 1.32
C LEU A 351 -32.59 -3.10 0.04
N ALA A 352 -33.65 -3.27 -0.74
CA ALA A 352 -33.60 -3.96 -2.02
C ALA A 352 -32.64 -3.27 -3.02
N GLY A 353 -32.65 -1.93 -3.10
CA GLY A 353 -31.73 -1.17 -3.93
C GLY A 353 -30.25 -1.24 -3.47
N SER A 354 -30.02 -1.20 -2.16
CA SER A 354 -28.67 -1.30 -1.59
C SER A 354 -28.08 -2.73 -1.65
N ALA A 355 -28.88 -3.79 -1.55
CA ALA A 355 -28.43 -5.16 -1.72
C ALA A 355 -28.02 -5.49 -3.18
N LEU A 356 -28.69 -4.86 -4.15
CA LEU A 356 -28.34 -4.99 -5.58
C LEU A 356 -27.02 -4.28 -5.92
N THR A 357 -26.71 -3.16 -5.26
CA THR A 357 -25.43 -2.44 -5.40
C THR A 357 -24.30 -3.11 -4.62
N LEU A 358 -24.55 -3.63 -3.41
CA LEU A 358 -23.55 -4.36 -2.61
C LEU A 358 -23.15 -5.72 -3.22
N SER A 359 -24.05 -6.38 -3.95
CA SER A 359 -23.77 -7.66 -4.60
C SER A 359 -23.03 -7.55 -5.94
N GLY A 360 -22.64 -6.34 -6.35
CA GLY A 360 -21.98 -6.10 -7.64
C GLY A 360 -22.89 -6.34 -8.86
N ARG A 361 -24.19 -6.61 -8.65
CA ARG A 361 -25.20 -6.77 -9.71
C ARG A 361 -25.79 -5.44 -10.20
N GLY A 362 -25.54 -4.36 -9.47
CA GLY A 362 -25.98 -3.00 -9.79
C GLY A 362 -25.34 -2.34 -11.01
N GLY A 363 -24.51 -3.05 -11.79
CA GLY A 363 -24.07 -2.63 -13.12
C GLY A 363 -24.81 -3.34 -14.27
N GLY A 364 -25.41 -4.50 -14.02
CA GLY A 364 -26.05 -5.31 -15.08
C GLY A 364 -27.47 -4.88 -15.42
N ALA A 365 -28.15 -4.12 -14.55
CA ALA A 365 -29.52 -3.65 -14.81
C ALA A 365 -29.52 -2.50 -15.81
N GLN A 366 -28.65 -1.51 -15.62
CA GLN A 366 -28.46 -0.37 -16.51
C GLN A 366 -27.97 -0.85 -17.87
N GLU A 367 -27.03 -1.79 -17.92
CA GLU A 367 -26.53 -2.36 -19.18
C GLU A 367 -27.58 -3.22 -19.92
N LYS A 368 -28.42 -3.97 -19.20
CA LYS A 368 -29.56 -4.69 -19.79
C LYS A 368 -30.63 -3.76 -20.32
N VAL A 369 -30.97 -2.69 -19.58
CA VAL A 369 -31.93 -1.68 -20.02
C VAL A 369 -31.37 -0.91 -21.22
N ARG A 370 -30.09 -0.53 -21.21
CA ARG A 370 -29.39 0.09 -22.33
C ARG A 370 -29.44 -0.77 -23.60
N ASN A 371 -29.12 -2.06 -23.48
CA ASN A 371 -29.15 -3.00 -24.60
C ASN A 371 -30.57 -3.31 -25.10
N ALA A 372 -31.59 -3.24 -24.23
CA ALA A 372 -32.99 -3.49 -24.60
C ALA A 372 -33.69 -2.25 -25.18
N THR A 373 -33.31 -1.04 -24.75
CA THR A 373 -33.94 0.22 -25.15
C THR A 373 -33.16 0.98 -26.23
N GLY A 374 -31.88 0.65 -26.43
CA GLY A 374 -30.98 1.38 -27.34
C GLY A 374 -30.54 2.74 -26.81
N ALA A 375 -30.83 3.07 -25.55
CA ALA A 375 -30.40 4.33 -24.93
C ALA A 375 -28.87 4.44 -24.90
N ALA A 376 -28.33 5.66 -24.99
CA ALA A 376 -26.89 5.88 -24.86
C ALA A 376 -26.46 5.92 -23.38
N ASP A 377 -27.36 6.42 -22.53
CA ASP A 377 -27.19 6.52 -21.10
C ASP A 377 -28.44 6.08 -20.34
N VAL A 378 -28.24 5.46 -19.18
CA VAL A 378 -29.32 4.95 -18.33
C VAL A 378 -28.92 5.22 -16.89
N ASP A 379 -29.70 6.06 -16.22
CA ASP A 379 -29.53 6.38 -14.80
C ASP A 379 -30.68 5.79 -13.97
N ILE A 380 -30.34 5.14 -12.87
CA ILE A 380 -31.31 4.54 -11.94
C ILE A 380 -30.95 5.04 -10.55
N GLY A 381 -31.79 5.90 -9.99
CA GLY A 381 -31.50 6.62 -8.77
C GLY A 381 -32.75 6.95 -7.96
N ALA A 382 -32.63 7.97 -7.12
CA ALA A 382 -33.74 8.55 -6.39
C ALA A 382 -33.75 10.07 -6.61
N ASP A 383 -34.93 10.65 -6.78
CA ASP A 383 -35.11 12.08 -6.95
C ASP A 383 -34.81 12.86 -5.64
N ASN A 384 -34.82 14.19 -5.72
CA ASN A 384 -34.59 15.08 -4.57
C ASN A 384 -35.63 14.93 -3.44
N LEU A 385 -36.75 14.25 -3.71
CA LEU A 385 -37.83 13.92 -2.78
C LEU A 385 -37.75 12.45 -2.30
N GLY A 386 -36.70 11.71 -2.70
CA GLY A 386 -36.45 10.32 -2.33
C GLY A 386 -37.32 9.26 -3.00
N ALA A 387 -38.06 9.58 -4.05
CA ALA A 387 -38.73 8.58 -4.89
C ALA A 387 -37.76 7.97 -5.90
N GLY A 388 -37.91 6.68 -6.19
CA GLY A 388 -37.13 6.04 -7.25
C GLY A 388 -37.35 6.74 -8.59
N GLN A 389 -36.26 6.97 -9.32
CA GLN A 389 -36.22 7.64 -10.62
C GLN A 389 -35.45 6.77 -11.62
N LEU A 390 -35.99 6.67 -12.84
CA LEU A 390 -35.32 6.10 -14.01
C LEU A 390 -35.14 7.21 -15.04
N GLY A 391 -33.88 7.49 -15.40
CA GLY A 391 -33.49 8.39 -16.48
C GLY A 391 -32.99 7.61 -17.68
N LEU A 392 -33.46 7.95 -18.88
CA LEU A 392 -33.04 7.39 -20.15
C LEU A 392 -32.58 8.51 -21.09
N GLY A 393 -31.28 8.53 -21.39
CA GLY A 393 -30.65 9.56 -22.20
C GLY A 393 -30.10 9.01 -23.53
N GLY A 394 -30.23 9.77 -24.62
CA GLY A 394 -29.76 9.32 -25.93
C GLY A 394 -29.65 10.42 -26.97
N TYR A 395 -28.71 10.25 -27.90
CA TYR A 395 -28.60 11.10 -29.07
C TYR A 395 -29.57 10.62 -30.15
N VAL A 396 -30.44 11.51 -30.61
CA VAL A 396 -31.34 11.26 -31.76
C VAL A 396 -30.69 11.73 -33.06
N ALA A 397 -29.81 12.73 -32.98
CA ALA A 397 -28.94 13.22 -34.04
C ALA A 397 -27.65 13.79 -33.42
N ASP A 398 -26.65 14.10 -34.25
CA ASP A 398 -25.33 14.61 -33.80
C ASP A 398 -25.42 15.87 -32.93
N ASN A 399 -26.50 16.64 -33.05
CA ASN A 399 -26.77 17.86 -32.30
C ASN A 399 -28.10 17.84 -31.52
N VAL A 400 -28.72 16.66 -31.35
CA VAL A 400 -30.00 16.51 -30.62
C VAL A 400 -29.87 15.41 -29.58
N TYR A 401 -29.89 15.82 -28.31
CA TYR A 401 -29.89 14.91 -27.16
C TYR A 401 -31.25 14.93 -26.47
N THR A 402 -31.81 13.75 -26.24
CA THR A 402 -33.08 13.56 -25.56
C THR A 402 -32.86 12.86 -24.23
N ASP A 403 -33.52 13.36 -23.20
CA ASP A 403 -33.49 12.81 -21.85
C ASP A 403 -34.93 12.60 -21.36
N PHE A 404 -35.24 11.40 -20.93
CA PHE A 404 -36.55 11.03 -20.41
C PHE A 404 -36.42 10.53 -18.98
N ASN A 405 -37.06 11.23 -18.05
CA ASN A 405 -37.10 10.88 -16.64
C ASN A 405 -38.50 10.40 -16.27
N VAL A 406 -38.58 9.33 -15.49
CA VAL A 406 -39.82 8.88 -14.87
C VAL A 406 -39.57 8.52 -13.42
N ASN A 407 -40.46 8.98 -12.53
CA ASN A 407 -40.39 8.67 -11.11
C ASN A 407 -41.47 7.64 -10.71
N THR A 408 -41.29 7.08 -9.51
CA THR A 408 -42.23 6.10 -8.93
C THR A 408 -43.57 6.69 -8.48
N ARG A 409 -43.75 8.01 -8.52
CA ARG A 409 -45.02 8.69 -8.24
C ARG A 409 -45.90 8.85 -9.48
N GLY A 410 -45.35 8.56 -10.67
CA GLY A 410 -46.06 8.65 -11.94
C GLY A 410 -45.76 9.94 -12.71
N ASP A 411 -44.86 10.78 -12.18
CA ASP A 411 -44.41 11.98 -12.89
C ASP A 411 -43.36 11.57 -13.92
N SER A 412 -43.51 12.06 -15.15
CA SER A 412 -42.53 11.86 -16.21
C SER A 412 -42.20 13.17 -16.89
N GLU A 413 -40.93 13.41 -17.18
CA GLU A 413 -40.46 14.59 -17.86
C GLU A 413 -39.58 14.19 -19.04
N LEU A 414 -39.88 14.73 -20.21
CA LEU A 414 -39.09 14.59 -21.42
C LEU A 414 -38.41 15.94 -21.72
N SER A 415 -37.09 15.92 -21.75
CA SER A 415 -36.25 17.05 -22.13
C SER A 415 -35.60 16.79 -23.49
N LEU A 416 -35.67 17.76 -24.38
CA LEU A 416 -35.00 17.77 -25.67
C LEU A 416 -34.01 18.93 -25.73
N ASN A 417 -32.73 18.62 -25.92
CA ASN A 417 -31.65 19.59 -26.06
C ASN A 417 -31.16 19.59 -27.51
N LEU A 418 -31.28 20.74 -28.18
CA LEU A 418 -30.80 20.98 -29.54
C LEU A 418 -29.63 21.96 -29.48
N ASP A 419 -28.44 21.48 -29.84
CA ASP A 419 -27.28 22.34 -30.01
C ASP A 419 -27.36 23.04 -31.38
N VAL A 420 -27.62 24.35 -31.35
CA VAL A 420 -27.76 25.18 -32.56
C VAL A 420 -26.38 25.65 -33.03
N THR A 421 -25.48 25.92 -32.09
CA THR A 421 -24.06 26.22 -32.33
C THR A 421 -23.23 25.67 -31.16
N ASP A 422 -21.90 25.63 -31.28
CA ASP A 422 -20.97 25.24 -30.21
C ASP A 422 -21.12 26.04 -28.90
N SER A 423 -21.86 27.16 -28.94
CA SER A 423 -22.07 28.05 -27.79
C SER A 423 -23.55 28.27 -27.43
N LEU A 424 -24.49 27.71 -28.19
CA LEU A 424 -25.92 27.97 -28.03
C LEU A 424 -26.74 26.67 -28.11
N THR A 425 -27.43 26.36 -27.03
CA THR A 425 -28.31 25.20 -26.88
C THR A 425 -29.74 25.66 -26.63
N VAL A 426 -30.69 25.06 -27.34
CA VAL A 426 -32.13 25.23 -27.15
C VAL A 426 -32.65 24.02 -26.38
N GLN A 427 -33.34 24.24 -25.28
CA GLN A 427 -33.97 23.18 -24.50
C GLN A 427 -35.48 23.31 -24.58
N GLY A 428 -36.18 22.21 -24.88
CA GLY A 428 -37.61 22.07 -24.69
C GLY A 428 -37.89 21.00 -23.65
N THR A 429 -38.81 21.24 -22.73
CA THR A 429 -39.26 20.24 -21.75
C THR A 429 -40.76 20.03 -21.86
N VAL A 430 -41.22 18.81 -21.59
CA VAL A 430 -42.63 18.48 -21.44
C VAL A 430 -42.78 17.48 -20.30
N ASP A 431 -43.69 17.76 -19.38
CA ASP A 431 -43.98 16.85 -18.27
C ASP A 431 -45.28 16.06 -18.46
N SER A 432 -45.57 15.18 -17.52
CA SER A 432 -46.76 14.33 -17.49
C SER A 432 -48.05 15.08 -17.20
N GLU A 433 -47.97 16.31 -16.68
CA GLU A 433 -49.11 17.19 -16.44
C GLU A 433 -49.44 18.03 -17.69
N GLY A 434 -48.60 17.94 -18.72
CA GLY A 434 -48.76 18.62 -20.00
C GLY A 434 -48.22 20.05 -19.97
N GLU A 435 -47.47 20.42 -18.93
CA GLU A 435 -46.74 21.68 -18.92
C GLU A 435 -45.54 21.56 -19.88
N THR A 436 -45.29 22.64 -20.63
CA THR A 436 -44.19 22.69 -21.59
C THR A 436 -43.28 23.86 -21.26
N GLY A 437 -41.97 23.59 -21.20
CA GLY A 437 -40.93 24.57 -20.94
C GLY A 437 -40.08 24.81 -22.20
N PHE A 438 -39.60 26.03 -22.36
CA PHE A 438 -38.63 26.38 -23.41
C PHE A 438 -37.53 27.26 -22.82
N GLY A 439 -36.28 26.89 -23.07
CA GLY A 439 -35.08 27.55 -22.55
C GLY A 439 -34.01 27.74 -23.62
N LEU A 440 -33.23 28.82 -23.49
CA LEU A 440 -32.07 29.11 -24.32
C LEU A 440 -30.85 29.22 -23.43
N PHE A 441 -29.84 28.40 -23.68
CA PHE A 441 -28.62 28.32 -22.90
C PHE A 441 -27.43 28.73 -23.75
N PHE A 442 -26.69 29.74 -23.29
CA PHE A 442 -25.49 30.21 -23.93
C PHE A 442 -24.27 29.89 -23.06
N LYS A 443 -23.27 29.21 -23.63
CA LYS A 443 -22.03 28.85 -22.95
C LYS A 443 -20.84 29.36 -23.75
N ARG A 444 -19.91 30.05 -23.09
CA ARG A 444 -18.65 30.53 -23.68
C ARG A 444 -17.47 30.03 -22.85
N ASP A 445 -16.71 29.10 -23.40
CA ASP A 445 -15.44 28.67 -22.81
C ASP A 445 -14.38 29.78 -23.00
N TYR A 446 -13.57 30.02 -21.98
CA TYR A 446 -12.52 31.06 -21.95
C TYR A 446 -11.13 30.47 -22.16
#